data_AF-A0A6M0RG79-F1
#
_entry.id   AF-A0A6M0RG79-F1
#
_cell.length_a   1.000
_cell.length_b   1.000
_cell.length_c   1.000
_cell.angle_alpha   90.00
_cell.angle_beta   90.00
_cell.angle_gamma   90.00
#
_symmetry.space_group_name_H-M   'P 1'
#
loop_
_entity.id
_entity.type
_entity.pdbx_description
1 polymer ?
#
loop_
_entity_poly.entity_id
_entity_poly.type
_entity_poly.pdbx_seq_one_letter_code
_entity_poly.pdbx_strand_id
1 'polypeptide(L)'
;MSRKYCSFSFSCEAITQTPGLLAAQCPNLAACSALAKSDVKGETVNLQVGNEAEAQHSVAMSANSAATLMLRQRGNPQDLDSLGISSLMETIQDSMAELETQFAQFEPNSKQYIAPEGTEVHAYAVKRPYGTYWYNKLAAHREMFHPQAQQRLVRHIHLGKTGEPRHREARAGIERRNQLVKTRTQLMQAAKALEEALSILQNPRS
;
A
#
# COMPACT_ATOMS: atom_id res chain seq x y z
N MET A 1 -13.05 34.30 -0.03
CA MET A 1 -12.66 34.05 1.38
C MET A 1 -11.18 34.37 1.52
N SER A 2 -10.77 35.18 2.50
CA SER A 2 -9.37 35.53 2.72
C SER A 2 -8.58 34.29 3.15
N ARG A 3 -7.59 33.86 2.38
CA ARG A 3 -6.64 32.83 2.80
C ARG A 3 -5.90 33.33 4.03
N LYS A 4 -6.12 32.69 5.18
CA LYS A 4 -5.36 32.98 6.41
C LYS A 4 -3.97 32.40 6.24
N TYR A 5 -3.03 33.21 5.77
CA TYR A 5 -1.62 32.83 5.76
C TYR A 5 -1.08 32.84 7.18
N CYS A 6 -0.35 31.80 7.56
CA CYS A 6 0.44 31.79 8.78
C CYS A 6 1.40 33.00 8.76
N SER A 7 1.53 33.73 9.88
CA SER A 7 2.44 34.88 10.00
C SER A 7 3.91 34.52 9.75
N PHE A 8 4.25 33.23 9.84
CA PHE A 8 5.57 32.68 9.54
C PHE A 8 5.68 32.08 8.13
N SER A 9 4.70 32.36 7.25
CA SER A 9 4.67 31.93 5.84
C SER A 9 4.71 30.41 5.60
N PHE A 10 4.39 29.59 6.59
CA PHE A 10 4.21 28.14 6.38
C PHE A 10 2.95 27.87 5.54
N SER A 11 3.11 27.11 4.45
CA SER A 11 1.98 26.54 3.70
C SER A 11 1.44 25.31 4.42
N CYS A 12 0.70 25.53 5.51
CA CYS A 12 0.04 24.44 6.23
C CYS A 12 -1.01 23.73 5.38
N GLU A 13 -1.56 24.43 4.37
CA GLU A 13 -2.59 23.91 3.46
C GLU A 13 -2.12 22.64 2.73
N ALA A 14 -0.90 22.63 2.19
CA ALA A 14 -0.36 21.46 1.48
C ALA A 14 -0.16 20.22 2.38
N ILE A 15 0.21 20.41 3.66
CA ILE A 15 0.41 19.30 4.61
C ILE A 15 -0.92 18.82 5.18
N THR A 16 -1.85 19.74 5.48
CA THR A 16 -3.16 19.41 6.06
C THR A 16 -4.15 18.83 5.05
N GLN A 17 -3.89 18.99 3.75
CA GLN A 17 -4.66 18.35 2.68
C GLN A 17 -4.16 16.93 2.34
N THR A 18 -3.03 16.48 2.90
CA THR A 18 -2.55 15.11 2.71
C THR A 18 -3.57 14.11 3.30
N PRO A 19 -4.18 13.25 2.47
CA PRO A 19 -5.14 12.27 2.97
C PRO A 19 -4.49 11.33 4.01
N GLY A 20 -5.14 11.17 5.16
CA GLY A 20 -4.68 10.27 6.23
C GLY A 20 -3.68 10.85 7.23
N LEU A 21 -3.16 12.07 7.01
CA LEU A 21 -2.30 12.74 7.99
C LEU A 21 -3.16 13.51 9.02
N LEU A 22 -3.10 13.10 10.30
CA LEU A 22 -3.76 13.85 11.37
C LEU A 22 -2.98 15.12 11.70
N ALA A 23 -3.65 16.19 12.14
CA ALA A 23 -2.98 17.44 12.54
C ALA A 23 -1.89 17.23 13.62
N ALA A 24 -2.09 16.26 14.52
CA ALA A 24 -1.12 15.86 15.54
C ALA A 24 0.14 15.18 14.96
N GLN A 25 0.07 14.67 13.72
CA GLN A 25 1.16 14.00 13.01
C GLN A 25 1.89 14.95 12.06
N CYS A 26 1.56 16.25 12.07
CA CYS A 26 2.25 17.24 11.26
C CYS A 26 3.73 17.35 11.71
N PRO A 27 4.71 17.14 10.81
CA PRO A 27 6.13 17.18 11.16
C PRO A 27 6.57 18.58 11.64
N ASN A 28 5.85 19.63 11.25
CA ASN A 28 6.16 21.01 11.61
C ASN A 28 5.46 21.50 12.88
N LEU A 29 4.60 20.70 13.53
CA LEU A 29 3.76 21.16 14.65
C LEU A 29 4.59 21.74 15.81
N ALA A 30 5.69 21.09 16.18
CA ALA A 30 6.57 21.54 17.25
C ALA A 30 7.25 22.87 16.89
N ALA A 31 7.79 22.99 15.68
CA ALA A 31 8.43 24.22 15.20
C ALA A 31 7.42 25.37 15.07
N CYS A 32 6.24 25.13 14.50
CA CYS A 32 5.18 26.13 14.37
C CYS A 32 4.70 26.63 15.74
N SER A 33 4.51 25.73 16.70
CA SER A 33 4.07 26.12 18.05
C SER A 33 5.14 26.86 18.85
N ALA A 34 6.42 26.56 18.62
CA ALA A 34 7.53 27.31 19.21
C ALA A 34 7.65 28.71 18.61
N LEU A 35 7.57 28.85 17.29
CA LEU A 35 7.63 30.14 16.60
C LEU A 35 6.43 31.02 16.93
N ALA A 36 5.22 30.47 17.01
CA ALA A 36 4.03 31.22 17.42
C ALA A 36 4.09 31.77 18.85
N LYS A 37 4.92 31.17 19.71
CA LYS A 37 5.18 31.67 21.07
C LYS A 37 6.34 32.67 21.12
N SER A 38 7.15 32.74 20.07
CA SER A 38 8.29 33.66 19.98
C SER A 38 7.82 35.00 19.40
N ASP A 39 7.90 36.06 20.20
CA ASP A 39 7.47 37.43 19.86
C ASP A 39 8.49 38.15 18.97
N VAL A 40 9.08 37.45 18.01
CA VAL A 40 10.22 37.93 17.22
C VAL A 40 9.72 38.82 16.07
N LYS A 41 9.75 40.14 16.30
CA LYS A 41 9.73 41.13 15.20
C LYS A 41 11.02 40.96 14.41
N GLY A 42 10.90 40.50 13.16
CA GLY A 42 12.04 40.08 12.34
C GLY A 42 13.16 41.12 12.25
N GLU A 43 14.36 40.75 12.70
CA GLU A 43 15.59 41.48 12.41
C GLU A 43 16.08 41.08 11.01
N THR A 44 16.34 42.08 10.17
CA THR A 44 17.08 41.90 8.92
C THR A 44 18.52 41.51 9.22
N VAL A 45 18.84 40.23 9.04
CA VAL A 45 20.21 39.72 9.17
C VAL A 45 20.93 39.86 7.84
N ASN A 46 21.94 40.73 7.77
CA ASN A 46 22.86 40.80 6.64
C ASN A 46 23.77 39.56 6.66
N LEU A 47 23.63 38.69 5.65
CA LEU A 47 24.45 37.49 5.48
C LEU A 47 25.83 37.87 4.93
N GLN A 48 26.87 37.89 5.78
CA GLN A 48 28.26 37.82 5.32
C GLN A 48 28.61 36.36 4.97
N VAL A 49 29.08 36.15 3.74
CA VAL A 49 29.56 34.85 3.25
C VAL A 49 31.08 34.94 3.10
N GLY A 50 31.81 34.28 4.01
CA GLY A 50 33.23 33.94 3.86
C GLY A 50 34.22 34.77 4.68
N ASN A 51 35.20 34.08 5.27
CA ASN A 51 36.39 34.67 5.90
C ASN A 51 37.25 35.38 4.86
N GLU A 52 37.69 36.59 5.21
CA GLU A 52 38.55 37.47 4.42
C GLU A 52 39.94 36.85 4.22
N ALA A 53 40.33 36.49 2.98
CA ALA A 53 41.73 36.50 2.52
C ALA A 53 41.96 36.13 1.04
N GLU A 54 41.05 35.47 0.31
CA GLU A 54 41.37 34.98 -1.05
C GLU A 54 40.43 35.55 -2.13
N ALA A 55 41.03 35.96 -3.25
CA ALA A 55 40.47 36.77 -4.33
C ALA A 55 39.02 36.44 -4.70
N GLN A 56 38.11 37.39 -4.44
CA GLN A 56 36.68 37.33 -4.77
C GLN A 56 36.48 37.16 -6.28
N HIS A 57 36.37 35.91 -6.72
CA HIS A 57 35.81 35.59 -8.02
C HIS A 57 34.28 35.73 -7.90
N SER A 58 33.77 36.91 -8.17
CA SER A 58 32.33 37.16 -8.24
C SER A 58 31.78 36.50 -9.50
N VAL A 59 31.19 35.32 -9.34
CA VAL A 59 30.49 34.65 -10.44
C VAL A 59 29.12 35.30 -10.57
N ALA A 60 28.84 35.89 -11.73
CA ALA A 60 27.52 36.41 -12.05
C ALA A 60 26.49 35.26 -12.00
N MET A 61 25.51 35.36 -11.10
CA MET A 61 24.46 34.35 -10.93
C MET A 61 23.10 35.01 -10.68
N SER A 62 22.03 34.30 -11.04
CA SER A 62 20.67 34.77 -10.75
C SER A 62 20.38 34.76 -9.25
N ALA A 63 19.49 35.65 -8.79
CA ALA A 63 19.07 35.69 -7.37
C ALA A 63 18.50 34.34 -6.89
N ASN A 64 17.76 33.62 -7.73
CA ASN A 64 17.23 32.29 -7.42
C ASN A 64 18.34 31.25 -7.24
N SER A 65 19.37 31.31 -8.08
CA SER A 65 20.54 30.43 -7.98
C SER A 65 21.33 30.71 -6.69
N ALA A 66 21.54 31.98 -6.36
CA ALA A 66 22.20 32.39 -5.12
C ALA A 66 21.42 31.93 -3.87
N ALA A 67 20.10 32.13 -3.85
CA ALA A 67 19.23 31.68 -2.76
C ALA A 67 19.25 30.15 -2.60
N THR A 68 19.17 29.40 -3.70
CA THR A 68 19.24 27.93 -3.68
C THR A 68 20.58 27.45 -3.12
N LEU A 69 21.68 28.08 -3.53
CA LEU A 69 23.02 27.73 -3.05
C LEU A 69 23.16 28.01 -1.55
N MET A 70 22.70 29.18 -1.09
CA MET A 70 22.71 29.53 0.33
C MET A 70 21.88 28.55 1.17
N LEU A 71 20.67 28.20 0.72
CA LEU A 71 19.80 27.24 1.41
C LEU A 71 20.37 25.83 1.42
N ARG A 72 21.02 25.38 0.33
CA ARG A 72 21.74 24.10 0.32
C ARG A 72 22.91 24.08 1.30
N GLN A 73 23.62 25.19 1.47
CA GLN A 73 24.78 25.27 2.35
C GLN A 73 24.42 25.45 3.83
N ARG A 74 23.35 26.18 4.13
CA ARG A 74 23.03 26.63 5.51
C ARG A 74 21.65 26.22 6.02
N GLY A 75 20.77 25.77 5.13
CA GLY A 75 19.36 25.52 5.42
C GLY A 75 19.04 24.10 5.89
N ASN A 76 20.05 23.27 6.19
CA ASN A 76 19.90 21.86 6.54
C ASN A 76 18.99 21.11 5.55
N PRO A 77 19.39 21.04 4.26
CA PRO A 77 18.54 20.44 3.23
C PRO A 77 18.27 18.97 3.52
N GLN A 78 17.04 18.54 3.28
CA GLN A 78 16.66 17.14 3.33
C GLN A 78 16.81 16.50 1.93
N ASP A 79 17.22 15.25 1.93
CA ASP A 79 17.21 14.35 0.78
C ASP A 79 16.24 13.18 1.00
N LEU A 80 16.13 12.29 0.01
CA LEU A 80 15.23 11.13 0.06
C LEU A 80 15.56 10.19 1.23
N ASP A 81 16.83 10.06 1.58
CA ASP A 81 17.30 9.17 2.64
C ASP A 81 16.95 9.75 4.02
N SER A 82 17.17 11.05 4.23
CA SER A 82 16.80 11.76 5.46
C SER A 82 15.30 11.80 5.72
N LEU A 83 14.49 11.67 4.66
CA LEU A 83 13.03 11.53 4.73
C LEU A 83 12.56 10.07 4.87
N GLY A 84 13.48 9.10 4.83
CA GLY A 84 13.18 7.66 4.91
C GLY A 84 12.50 7.08 3.66
N ILE A 85 12.48 7.81 2.54
CA ILE A 85 11.79 7.39 1.31
C ILE A 85 12.52 6.21 0.69
N SER A 86 13.85 6.27 0.56
CA SER A 86 14.65 5.19 -0.05
C SER A 86 14.48 3.86 0.68
N SER A 87 14.53 3.87 2.02
CA SER A 87 14.32 2.67 2.84
C SER A 87 12.92 2.09 2.73
N LEU A 88 11.90 2.94 2.60
CA LEU A 88 10.52 2.48 2.39
C LEU A 88 10.36 1.85 1.00
N MET A 89 10.99 2.42 -0.03
CA MET A 89 10.99 1.85 -1.38
C MET A 89 11.67 0.49 -1.43
N GLU A 90 12.78 0.30 -0.72
CA GLU A 90 13.47 -1.00 -0.59
C GLU A 90 12.57 -2.02 0.13
N THR A 91 11.97 -1.63 1.27
CA THR A 91 11.04 -2.49 2.01
C THR A 91 9.86 -2.96 1.15
N ILE A 92 9.31 -2.07 0.32
CA ILE A 92 8.22 -2.41 -0.61
C ILE A 92 8.71 -3.41 -1.66
N GLN A 93 9.90 -3.20 -2.24
CA GLN A 93 10.49 -4.10 -3.24
C GLN A 93 10.73 -5.50 -2.66
N ASP A 94 11.31 -5.59 -1.46
CA ASP A 94 11.56 -6.86 -0.77
C ASP A 94 10.24 -7.60 -0.49
N SER A 95 9.22 -6.86 -0.03
CA SER A 95 7.90 -7.44 0.22
C SER A 95 7.24 -7.97 -1.06
N MET A 96 7.45 -7.29 -2.20
CA MET A 96 6.96 -7.74 -3.50
C MET A 96 7.68 -9.02 -3.95
N ALA A 97 9.00 -9.10 -3.80
CA ALA A 97 9.79 -10.29 -4.14
C ALA A 97 9.39 -11.51 -3.28
N GLU A 98 9.11 -11.30 -1.99
CA GLU A 98 8.60 -12.36 -1.11
C GLU A 98 7.20 -12.83 -1.55
N LEU A 99 6.30 -11.89 -1.90
CA LEU A 99 4.97 -12.24 -2.41
C LEU A 99 5.05 -13.07 -3.70
N GLU A 100 5.95 -12.71 -4.64
CA GLU A 100 6.18 -13.48 -5.86
C GLU A 100 6.65 -14.91 -5.55
N THR A 101 7.58 -15.06 -4.60
CA THR A 101 8.05 -16.37 -4.13
C THR A 101 6.90 -17.20 -3.55
N GLN A 102 6.05 -16.57 -2.73
CA GLN A 102 4.87 -17.23 -2.18
C GLN A 102 3.82 -17.56 -3.24
N PHE A 103 3.68 -16.77 -4.31
CA PHE A 103 2.73 -17.07 -5.38
C PHE A 103 3.17 -18.22 -6.29
N ALA A 104 4.47 -18.46 -6.43
CA ALA A 104 4.99 -19.58 -7.22
C ALA A 104 4.43 -20.95 -6.78
N GLN A 105 4.04 -21.11 -5.51
CA GLN A 105 3.44 -22.35 -5.00
C GLN A 105 2.02 -22.62 -5.55
N PHE A 106 1.37 -21.62 -6.14
CA PHE A 106 0.00 -21.67 -6.67
C PHE A 106 -0.07 -21.70 -8.19
N GLU A 107 1.08 -21.77 -8.87
CA GLU A 107 1.16 -21.87 -10.34
C GLU A 107 0.31 -23.04 -10.87
N PRO A 108 -0.15 -23.01 -12.14
CA PRO A 108 -1.01 -24.05 -12.72
C PRO A 108 -0.42 -25.46 -12.67
N ASN A 109 0.91 -25.57 -12.63
CA ASN A 109 1.63 -26.85 -12.50
C ASN A 109 1.82 -27.30 -11.06
N SER A 110 1.34 -26.54 -10.08
CA SER A 110 1.38 -26.92 -8.67
C SER A 110 0.43 -28.09 -8.41
N LYS A 111 0.77 -28.91 -7.41
CA LYS A 111 -0.10 -30.01 -6.96
C LYS A 111 -1.29 -29.52 -6.12
N GLN A 112 -1.40 -28.21 -5.89
CA GLN A 112 -2.38 -27.64 -4.97
C GLN A 112 -3.67 -27.31 -5.73
N TYR A 113 -4.81 -27.81 -5.25
CA TYR A 113 -6.10 -27.40 -5.80
C TYR A 113 -6.50 -26.04 -5.21
N ILE A 114 -6.90 -25.11 -6.07
CA ILE A 114 -7.53 -23.84 -5.69
C ILE A 114 -8.98 -23.93 -6.14
N ALA A 115 -9.90 -23.78 -5.20
CA ALA A 115 -11.31 -23.89 -5.53
C ALA A 115 -11.75 -22.69 -6.39
N PRO A 116 -12.63 -22.90 -7.40
CA PRO A 116 -13.16 -21.79 -8.17
C PRO A 116 -13.99 -20.82 -7.32
N GLU A 117 -14.24 -19.64 -7.87
CA GLU A 117 -15.11 -18.66 -7.24
C GLU A 117 -16.56 -19.15 -7.12
N GLY A 118 -17.21 -18.84 -6.00
CA GLY A 118 -18.60 -19.19 -5.74
C GLY A 118 -18.83 -20.69 -5.60
N THR A 119 -17.83 -21.44 -5.14
CA THR A 119 -17.94 -22.85 -4.76
C THR A 119 -17.81 -23.04 -3.26
N GLU A 120 -18.63 -23.91 -2.68
CA GLU A 120 -18.64 -24.21 -1.24
C GLU A 120 -18.79 -25.71 -0.96
N VAL A 121 -18.29 -26.15 0.20
CA VAL A 121 -18.46 -27.55 0.66
C VAL A 121 -19.67 -27.63 1.57
N HIS A 122 -20.60 -28.52 1.25
CA HIS A 122 -21.80 -28.77 2.06
C HIS A 122 -21.89 -30.22 2.48
N ALA A 123 -22.30 -30.43 3.74
CA ALA A 123 -22.68 -31.74 4.26
C ALA A 123 -24.16 -32.00 3.94
N TYR A 124 -24.46 -33.22 3.50
CA TYR A 124 -25.80 -33.68 3.17
C TYR A 124 -26.14 -34.91 3.98
N ALA A 125 -27.33 -34.89 4.57
CA ALA A 125 -27.94 -36.03 5.22
C ALA A 125 -28.92 -36.71 4.27
N VAL A 126 -28.78 -38.02 4.10
CA VAL A 126 -29.70 -38.85 3.34
C VAL A 126 -30.37 -39.82 4.30
N LYS A 127 -31.67 -39.63 4.48
CA LYS A 127 -32.49 -40.56 5.26
C LYS A 127 -32.78 -41.82 4.44
N ARG A 128 -32.60 -42.97 5.07
CA ARG A 128 -32.94 -44.31 4.58
C ARG A 128 -33.74 -45.04 5.67
N PRO A 129 -34.49 -46.10 5.34
CA PRO A 129 -35.25 -46.87 6.34
C PRO A 129 -34.41 -47.37 7.52
N TYR A 130 -33.12 -47.64 7.29
CA TYR A 130 -32.19 -48.19 8.28
C TYR A 130 -31.27 -47.13 8.93
N GLY A 131 -31.48 -45.83 8.68
CA GLY A 131 -30.70 -44.76 9.30
C GLY A 131 -30.42 -43.55 8.41
N THR A 132 -29.62 -42.62 8.91
CA THR A 132 -29.20 -41.42 8.16
C THR A 132 -27.74 -41.54 7.76
N TYR A 133 -27.46 -41.40 6.47
CA TYR A 133 -26.11 -41.40 5.90
C TYR A 133 -25.67 -39.97 5.56
N TRP A 134 -24.46 -39.61 6.00
CA TRP A 134 -23.88 -38.29 5.73
C TRP A 134 -22.79 -38.36 4.68
N TYR A 135 -22.78 -37.41 3.75
CA TYR A 135 -21.71 -37.22 2.77
C TYR A 135 -21.56 -35.74 2.42
N ASN A 136 -20.47 -35.39 1.76
CA ASN A 136 -20.15 -34.02 1.39
C ASN A 136 -20.17 -33.84 -0.13
N LYS A 137 -20.53 -32.63 -0.57
CA LYS A 137 -20.40 -32.20 -1.96
C LYS A 137 -19.68 -30.85 -2.02
N LEU A 138 -18.87 -30.67 -3.05
CA LEU A 138 -18.48 -29.35 -3.53
C LEU A 138 -19.60 -28.87 -4.44
N ALA A 139 -20.20 -27.73 -4.14
CA ALA A 139 -21.29 -27.14 -4.91
C ALA A 139 -20.87 -25.79 -5.49
N ALA A 140 -21.33 -25.49 -6.69
CA ALA A 140 -21.18 -24.21 -7.35
C ALA A 140 -22.53 -23.56 -7.61
N HIS A 141 -22.54 -22.22 -7.63
CA HIS A 141 -23.73 -21.44 -7.99
C HIS A 141 -24.18 -21.69 -9.45
N ARG A 142 -23.25 -22.01 -10.36
CA ARG A 142 -23.49 -22.33 -11.78
C ARG A 142 -22.85 -23.65 -12.21
N GLU A 143 -23.24 -24.19 -13.37
CA GLU A 143 -22.63 -25.39 -13.96
C GLU A 143 -21.21 -25.06 -14.41
N MET A 144 -20.21 -25.67 -13.75
CA MET A 144 -18.80 -25.37 -14.04
C MET A 144 -17.83 -26.53 -13.83
N PHE A 145 -18.26 -27.61 -13.18
CA PHE A 145 -17.40 -28.76 -12.95
C PHE A 145 -17.50 -29.74 -14.12
N HIS A 146 -16.36 -30.23 -14.59
CA HIS A 146 -16.35 -31.31 -15.57
C HIS A 146 -16.84 -32.61 -14.92
N PRO A 147 -17.89 -33.24 -15.45
CA PRO A 147 -18.34 -34.54 -14.96
C PRO A 147 -17.34 -35.65 -15.34
N GLN A 148 -17.41 -36.78 -14.63
CA GLN A 148 -16.55 -37.92 -14.90
C GLN A 148 -16.97 -38.72 -16.16
N ALA A 149 -18.25 -38.72 -16.51
CA ALA A 149 -18.81 -39.61 -17.55
C ALA A 149 -19.77 -38.93 -18.54
N GLN A 150 -20.08 -37.65 -18.35
CA GLN A 150 -21.04 -36.92 -19.19
C GLN A 150 -20.31 -35.84 -20.00
N GLN A 151 -20.93 -35.29 -21.05
CA GLN A 151 -20.34 -34.17 -21.78
C GLN A 151 -20.72 -32.80 -21.21
N ARG A 152 -21.76 -32.71 -20.36
CA ARG A 152 -22.26 -31.45 -19.81
C ARG A 152 -21.67 -31.14 -18.44
N LEU A 153 -21.28 -29.89 -18.23
CA LEU A 153 -20.82 -29.39 -16.93
C LEU A 153 -21.86 -29.62 -15.82
N VAL A 154 -21.41 -29.91 -14.62
CA VAL A 154 -22.25 -30.13 -13.44
C VAL A 154 -22.02 -29.06 -12.39
N ARG A 155 -23.01 -28.90 -11.51
CA ARG A 155 -22.95 -27.96 -10.37
C ARG A 155 -22.34 -28.56 -9.12
N HIS A 156 -22.21 -29.89 -9.05
CA HIS A 156 -21.81 -30.58 -7.83
C HIS A 156 -20.82 -31.71 -8.09
N ILE A 157 -19.80 -31.81 -7.24
CA ILE A 157 -18.88 -32.96 -7.17
C ILE A 157 -19.08 -33.66 -5.82
N HIS A 158 -19.23 -34.99 -5.84
CA HIS A 158 -19.27 -35.78 -4.62
C HIS A 158 -17.88 -35.90 -3.99
N LEU A 159 -17.76 -35.52 -2.72
CA LEU A 159 -16.50 -35.51 -1.97
C LEU A 159 -16.35 -36.70 -1.01
N GLY A 160 -17.41 -37.50 -0.84
CA GLY A 160 -17.43 -38.62 0.09
C GLY A 160 -17.66 -38.19 1.54
N LYS A 161 -17.21 -38.99 2.50
CA LYS A 161 -17.39 -38.70 3.93
C LYS A 161 -16.47 -37.61 4.43
N THR A 162 -16.81 -37.05 5.58
CA THR A 162 -15.96 -36.06 6.26
C THR A 162 -14.60 -36.67 6.57
N GLY A 163 -13.55 -35.97 6.18
CA GLY A 163 -12.17 -36.37 6.41
C GLY A 163 -11.56 -37.24 5.30
N GLU A 164 -12.31 -37.63 4.27
CA GLU A 164 -11.72 -38.26 3.08
C GLU A 164 -10.82 -37.29 2.30
N PRO A 165 -9.85 -37.79 1.50
CA PRO A 165 -8.91 -36.94 0.77
C PRO A 165 -9.58 -35.85 -0.08
N ARG A 166 -10.63 -36.21 -0.84
CA ARG A 166 -11.40 -35.24 -1.66
C ARG A 166 -12.06 -34.15 -0.81
N HIS A 167 -12.61 -34.51 0.35
CA HIS A 167 -13.22 -33.55 1.26
C HIS A 167 -12.18 -32.61 1.88
N ARG A 168 -11.03 -33.15 2.33
CA ARG A 168 -9.94 -32.33 2.89
C ARG A 168 -9.37 -31.36 1.86
N GLU A 169 -9.07 -31.85 0.66
CA GLU A 169 -8.49 -31.03 -0.40
C GLU A 169 -9.47 -29.97 -0.91
N ALA A 170 -10.76 -30.29 -1.06
CA ALA A 170 -11.76 -29.30 -1.44
C ALA A 170 -11.86 -28.15 -0.42
N ARG A 171 -11.81 -28.47 0.88
CA ARG A 171 -11.80 -27.45 1.94
C ARG A 171 -10.51 -26.62 1.93
N ALA A 172 -9.36 -27.29 1.78
CA ALA A 172 -8.07 -26.60 1.66
C ALA A 172 -8.04 -25.67 0.45
N GLY A 173 -8.56 -26.10 -0.69
CA GLY A 173 -8.64 -25.27 -1.89
C GLY A 173 -9.57 -24.07 -1.77
N ILE A 174 -10.66 -24.18 -1.02
CA ILE A 174 -11.52 -23.03 -0.68
C ILE A 174 -10.75 -22.04 0.20
N GLU A 175 -10.00 -22.52 1.19
CA GLU A 175 -9.22 -21.64 2.06
C GLU A 175 -8.11 -20.92 1.28
N ARG A 176 -7.37 -21.64 0.42
CA ARG A 176 -6.38 -21.03 -0.49
C ARG A 176 -7.01 -19.95 -1.36
N ARG A 177 -8.17 -20.23 -1.98
CA ARG A 177 -8.92 -19.23 -2.76
C ARG A 177 -9.23 -18.00 -1.92
N ASN A 178 -9.76 -18.19 -0.71
CA ASN A 178 -10.15 -17.09 0.18
C ASN A 178 -8.93 -16.24 0.58
N GLN A 179 -7.78 -16.87 0.85
CA GLN A 179 -6.53 -16.19 1.13
C GLN A 179 -6.06 -15.37 -0.08
N LEU A 180 -6.04 -15.96 -1.28
CA LEU A 180 -5.66 -15.27 -2.51
C LEU A 180 -6.58 -14.08 -2.82
N VAL A 181 -7.88 -14.19 -2.56
CA VAL A 181 -8.83 -13.08 -2.73
C VAL A 181 -8.54 -11.94 -1.74
N LYS A 182 -8.24 -12.25 -0.48
CA LYS A 182 -7.81 -11.25 0.52
C LYS A 182 -6.52 -10.58 0.09
N THR A 183 -5.52 -11.35 -0.34
CA THR A 183 -4.23 -10.83 -0.81
C THR A 183 -4.42 -9.93 -2.03
N ARG A 184 -5.23 -10.32 -3.01
CA ARG A 184 -5.60 -9.47 -4.15
C ARG A 184 -6.17 -8.13 -3.71
N THR A 185 -7.02 -8.12 -2.69
CA THR A 185 -7.65 -6.88 -2.18
C THR A 185 -6.61 -5.95 -1.57
N GLN A 186 -5.65 -6.48 -0.81
CA GLN A 186 -4.55 -5.71 -0.24
C GLN A 186 -3.61 -5.18 -1.33
N LEU A 187 -3.30 -5.98 -2.35
CA LEU A 187 -2.50 -5.54 -3.50
C LEU A 187 -3.17 -4.41 -4.28
N MET A 188 -4.50 -4.45 -4.44
CA MET A 188 -5.24 -3.34 -5.05
C MET A 188 -5.14 -2.05 -4.22
N GLN A 189 -5.15 -2.15 -2.89
CA GLN A 189 -4.97 -0.98 -2.01
C GLN A 189 -3.55 -0.43 -2.11
N ALA A 190 -2.54 -1.30 -2.11
CA ALA A 190 -1.15 -0.90 -2.29
C ALA A 190 -0.92 -0.21 -3.64
N ALA A 191 -1.46 -0.76 -4.73
CA ALA A 191 -1.39 -0.14 -6.06
C ALA A 191 -2.00 1.26 -6.06
N LYS A 192 -3.18 1.44 -5.44
CA LYS A 192 -3.82 2.76 -5.30
C LYS A 192 -2.96 3.75 -4.51
N ALA A 193 -2.34 3.31 -3.41
CA ALA A 193 -1.46 4.16 -2.61
C ALA A 193 -0.21 4.61 -3.41
N LEU A 194 0.35 3.73 -4.24
CA LEU A 194 1.45 4.07 -5.15
C LEU A 194 1.03 5.08 -6.23
N GLU A 195 -0.17 4.91 -6.81
CA GLU A 195 -0.73 5.88 -7.76
C GLU A 195 -0.96 7.26 -7.12
N GLU A 196 -1.46 7.29 -5.88
CA GLU A 196 -1.63 8.53 -5.11
C GLU A 196 -0.27 9.21 -4.84
N ALA A 197 0.75 8.45 -4.45
CA ALA A 197 2.11 8.96 -4.26
C ALA A 197 2.71 9.54 -5.55
N LEU A 198 2.50 8.87 -6.70
CA LEU A 198 2.90 9.39 -8.01
C LEU A 198 2.15 10.69 -8.36
N SER A 199 0.85 10.75 -8.10
CA SER A 199 0.04 11.95 -8.37
C SER A 199 0.51 13.16 -7.54
N ILE A 200 0.91 12.94 -6.28
CA ILE A 200 1.47 14.00 -5.41
C ILE A 200 2.75 14.57 -6.03
N LEU A 201 3.64 13.72 -6.52
CA LEU A 201 4.91 14.16 -7.14
C LEU A 201 4.70 14.84 -8.49
N GLN A 202 3.68 14.43 -9.26
CA GLN A 202 3.36 15.01 -10.57
C GLN A 202 2.62 16.35 -10.48
N ASN A 203 1.88 16.61 -9.39
CA ASN A 203 1.16 17.85 -9.15
C ASN A 203 1.62 18.56 -7.84
N PRO A 204 2.86 19.07 -7.76
CA PRO A 204 3.40 19.67 -6.54
C PRO A 204 2.78 21.03 -6.15
N ARG A 205 1.70 21.46 -6.81
CA ARG A 205 1.03 22.74 -6.59
C ARG A 205 -0.50 22.57 -6.57
N SER A 206 -1.04 22.32 -5.40
CA SER A 206 -2.40 22.72 -5.00
C SER A 206 -2.32 23.54 -3.73
#